data_AF-A0A535SMD4-F1
#
_entry.id   AF-A0A535SMD4-F1
#
_cell.length_a   1.000
_cell.length_b   1.000
_cell.length_c   1.000
_cell.angle_alpha   90.00
_cell.angle_beta   90.00
_cell.angle_gamma   90.00
#
_symmetry.space_group_name_H-M   'P 1'
#
loop_
_entity.id
_entity.type
_entity.pdbx_description
1 polymer ?
#
loop_
_entity_poly.entity_id
_entity_poly.type
_entity_poly.pdbx_seq_one_letter_code
_entity_poly.pdbx_strand_id
1 'polypeptide(L)' 'MSVVEAKPTIQQVIATGPFDTNEESLKAYQVPLWYEDGKFGIFIHWGVYAVPAFGNEWYPRNM' A
#
# COMPACT_ATOMS: atom_id res chain seq x y z
N MET A 1 7.76 -21.00 -12.78
CA MET A 1 7.21 -19.91 -13.62
C MET A 1 8.27 -18.85 -13.71
N SER A 2 8.82 -18.62 -14.90
CA SER A 2 9.86 -17.62 -15.08
C SER A 2 9.24 -16.21 -15.07
N VAL A 3 10.02 -15.18 -14.71
CA VAL A 3 9.56 -13.78 -14.75
C VAL A 3 9.09 -13.37 -16.16
N VAL A 4 9.65 -14.01 -17.19
CA VAL A 4 9.30 -13.77 -18.60
C VAL A 4 7.87 -14.25 -18.92
N GLU A 5 7.44 -15.36 -18.33
CA GLU A 5 6.09 -15.92 -18.52
C GLU A 5 5.01 -15.17 -17.73
N ALA A 6 5.38 -14.54 -16.60
CA ALA A 6 4.43 -13.83 -15.75
C ALA A 6 4.00 -12.47 -16.30
N LYS A 7 4.88 -11.79 -17.05
CA LYS A 7 4.65 -10.42 -17.52
C LYS A 7 3.42 -10.28 -18.43
N PRO A 8 3.17 -11.15 -19.44
CA PRO A 8 1.97 -11.06 -20.27
C PRO A 8 0.69 -11.25 -19.47
N THR A 9 0.66 -12.21 -18.55
CA THR A 9 -0.49 -12.46 -17.68
C THR A 9 -0.80 -11.26 -16.79
N ILE A 10 0.23 -10.64 -16.20
CA ILE A 10 0.07 -9.42 -15.40
C ILE A 10 -0.53 -8.28 -16.24
N GLN A 11 -0.03 -8.08 -17.45
CA GLN A 11 -0.55 -7.03 -18.35
C GLN A 11 -2.02 -7.29 -18.73
N GLN A 12 -2.38 -8.55 -18.97
CA GLN A 12 -3.76 -8.91 -19.27
C GLN A 12 -4.70 -8.66 -18.07
N VAL A 13 -4.28 -8.98 -16.86
CA VAL A 13 -5.05 -8.70 -15.63
C VAL A 13 -5.22 -7.20 -15.41
N ILE A 14 -4.17 -6.41 -15.61
CA ILE A 14 -4.26 -4.94 -15.52
C ILE A 14 -5.23 -4.40 -16.57
N ALA A 15 -5.08 -4.80 -17.83
CA ALA A 15 -5.92 -4.32 -18.94
C ALA A 15 -7.39 -4.72 -18.84
N THR A 16 -7.71 -5.78 -18.07
CA THR A 16 -9.10 -6.21 -17.82
C THR A 16 -9.66 -5.63 -16.53
N GLY A 17 -8.84 -4.95 -15.74
CA GLY A 17 -9.24 -4.28 -14.51
C GLY A 17 -10.04 -3.00 -14.77
N PRO A 18 -10.73 -2.47 -13.75
CA PRO A 18 -11.58 -1.29 -13.88
C PRO A 18 -10.81 0.05 -13.87
N PHE A 19 -9.48 0.01 -13.71
CA PHE A 19 -8.65 1.21 -13.54
C PHE A 19 -7.48 1.25 -14.54
N ASP A 20 -7.22 2.45 -15.06
CA ASP A 20 -6.03 2.80 -15.83
C ASP A 20 -5.00 3.52 -14.95
N THR A 21 -3.79 3.72 -15.48
CA THR A 21 -2.69 4.41 -14.78
C THR A 21 -2.80 5.95 -14.81
N ASN A 22 -3.96 6.50 -15.22
CA ASN A 22 -4.20 7.94 -15.30
C ASN A 22 -5.05 8.44 -14.13
N GLU A 23 -4.94 9.73 -13.83
CA GLU A 23 -5.60 10.35 -12.67
C GLU A 23 -7.14 10.31 -12.79
N GLU A 24 -7.69 10.50 -14.00
CA GLU A 24 -9.13 10.49 -14.23
C GLU A 24 -9.76 9.15 -13.85
N SER A 25 -9.10 8.04 -14.20
CA SER A 25 -9.55 6.70 -13.85
C SER A 25 -9.49 6.45 -12.34
N LEU A 26 -8.39 6.85 -11.69
CA LEU A 26 -8.21 6.61 -10.25
C LEU A 26 -9.21 7.37 -9.38
N LYS A 27 -9.69 8.54 -9.84
CA LYS A 27 -10.77 9.30 -9.15
C LYS A 27 -12.09 8.55 -9.08
N ALA A 28 -12.31 7.53 -9.90
CA ALA A 28 -13.51 6.71 -9.84
C ALA A 28 -13.53 5.75 -8.64
N TYR A 29 -12.42 5.54 -7.95
CA TYR A 29 -12.36 4.66 -6.78
C TYR A 29 -13.29 5.15 -5.67
N GLN A 30 -14.10 4.22 -5.15
CA GLN A 30 -14.98 4.45 -4.02
C GLN A 30 -14.43 3.71 -2.80
N VAL A 31 -14.39 4.40 -1.66
CA VAL A 31 -13.94 3.80 -0.40
C VAL A 31 -14.94 2.69 -0.01
N PRO A 32 -14.47 1.47 0.33
CA PRO A 32 -15.36 0.40 0.74
C PRO A 32 -16.14 0.76 2.00
N LEU A 33 -17.43 0.39 2.03
CA LEU A 33 -18.34 0.73 3.14
C LEU A 33 -17.81 0.30 4.51
N TRP A 34 -17.19 -0.87 4.62
CA TRP A 34 -16.63 -1.34 5.90
C TRP A 34 -15.53 -0.43 6.45
N TYR A 35 -14.76 0.22 5.57
CA TYR A 35 -13.70 1.14 5.97
C TYR A 35 -14.31 2.48 6.39
N GLU A 36 -15.30 2.96 5.63
CA GLU A 36 -16.06 4.14 6.02
C GLU A 36 -16.74 3.93 7.38
N ASP A 37 -17.40 2.79 7.59
CA ASP A 37 -18.08 2.42 8.83
C ASP A 37 -17.13 2.16 10.00
N GLY A 38 -15.86 1.86 9.71
CA GLY A 38 -14.87 1.48 10.71
C GLY A 38 -14.63 2.53 11.80
N LYS A 39 -14.74 3.83 11.49
CA LYS A 39 -14.58 5.07 12.31
C LYS A 39 -13.37 5.19 13.25
N PHE A 40 -12.84 4.11 13.79
CA PHE A 40 -11.75 4.04 14.75
C PHE A 40 -10.81 2.89 14.38
N GLY A 41 -9.51 3.20 14.28
CA GLY A 41 -8.46 2.22 14.02
C GLY A 41 -7.24 2.51 14.88
N ILE A 42 -6.46 1.47 15.15
CA ILE A 42 -5.19 1.56 15.85
C ILE A 42 -4.09 1.22 14.86
N PHE A 43 -3.10 2.11 14.75
CA PHE A 43 -1.87 1.87 14.02
C PHE A 43 -0.68 1.86 14.97
N ILE A 44 0.35 1.07 14.64
CA ILE A 44 1.52 0.87 15.49
C ILE A 44 2.77 1.11 14.66
N HIS A 45 3.60 2.05 15.11
CA HIS A 45 4.97 2.22 14.62
C HIS A 45 5.88 1.22 15.33
N TRP A 46 6.13 0.07 14.71
CA TRP A 46 7.02 -0.96 15.22
C TRP A 46 8.02 -1.45 14.17
N GLY A 47 9.29 -1.55 14.56
CA GLY A 47 10.40 -1.97 13.70
C GLY A 47 11.73 -1.92 14.46
N VAL A 48 12.85 -2.11 13.77
CA VAL A 48 14.18 -2.12 14.40
C VAL A 48 14.51 -0.80 15.11
N TYR A 49 13.96 0.32 14.62
CA TYR A 49 14.06 1.62 15.28
C TYR A 49 13.46 1.67 16.69
N ALA A 50 12.61 0.71 17.08
CA ALA A 50 12.02 0.63 18.41
C ALA A 50 12.92 -0.11 19.42
N VAL A 51 13.94 -0.86 18.96
CA VAL A 51 14.86 -1.62 19.83
C VAL A 51 15.59 -0.73 20.85
N PRO A 52 16.13 0.45 20.48
CA PRO A 52 16.82 1.32 21.42
C PRO A 52 15.89 2.00 22.43
N ALA A 53 14.57 1.99 22.19
CA ALA A 53 13.56 2.66 23.01
C ALA A 53 13.92 4.13 23.35
N PHE A 54 14.55 4.82 22.41
CA PHE A 54 15.10 6.16 22.62
C PHE A 54 14.75 7.09 21.46
N GLY A 55 14.36 8.33 21.77
CA GLY A 55 13.95 9.31 20.77
C GLY A 55 12.63 8.91 20.09
N ASN A 56 12.70 8.59 18.80
CA ASN A 56 11.54 8.24 17.95
C ASN A 56 11.96 7.28 16.82
N GLU A 57 11.06 6.98 15.88
CA GLU A 57 11.28 6.07 14.75
C GLU A 57 12.42 6.52 13.80
N TRP A 58 12.85 7.77 13.90
CA TRP A 58 14.01 8.30 13.17
C TRP A 58 15.33 8.03 13.88
N TYR A 59 15.35 7.24 14.96
CA TYR A 59 16.58 6.83 15.65
C TYR A 59 17.71 6.42 14.69
N PRO A 60 17.50 5.56 13.67
CA PRO A 60 18.58 5.15 12.77
C PRO A 60 19.16 6.27 11.89
N ARG A 61 18.42 7.37 11.70
CA ARG A 61 18.87 8.52 10.90
C ARG A 61 19.67 9.51 11.76
N ASN A 62 19.26 9.72 13.00
CA ASN A 62 19.71 10.83 13.83
C ASN A 62 20.78 10.42 14.87
N MET A 63 21.20 9.16 14.86
CA MET A 63 22.28 8.63 15.70
C MET A 63 23.67 8.95 15.16
#